data_AF-A0A6A6WZ63-F1
#
_entry.id   AF-A0A6A6WZ63-F1
#
_cell.length_a   1.000
_cell.length_b   1.000
_cell.length_c   1.000
_cell.angle_alpha   90.00
_cell.angle_beta   90.00
_cell.angle_gamma   90.00
#
_symmetry.space_group_name_H-M   'P 1'
#
loop_
_entity.id
_entity.type
_entity.pdbx_description
1 polymer ?
#
loop_
_entity_poly.entity_id
_entity_poly.type
_entity_poly.pdbx_seq_one_letter_code
_entity_poly.pdbx_strand_id
1 'polypeptide(L)'
;MVQHYGSILSTAQQDENVDYSTTAQRELAIKEDTTAFIRAAQDLSSLIRELQELWLFGGLDTLTDPADEEANKAKALGLAALVEVLAMNMPVPHELEGKNGDR
;
A
#
# COMPACT_ATOMS: atom_id res chain seq x y z
N MET A 1 -0.32 -7.11 26.33
CA MET A 1 -1.55 -6.53 26.94
C MET A 1 -1.94 -7.18 28.27
N VAL A 2 -2.22 -8.50 28.32
CA VAL A 2 -2.67 -9.17 29.56
C VAL A 2 -1.68 -9.01 30.72
N GLN A 3 -0.38 -9.03 30.42
CA GLN A 3 0.67 -8.84 31.42
C GLN A 3 0.67 -7.43 32.05
N HIS A 4 0.51 -6.36 31.25
CA HIS A 4 0.45 -4.99 31.77
C HIS A 4 -0.80 -4.75 32.62
N TYR A 5 -1.95 -5.29 32.21
CA TYR A 5 -3.18 -5.21 33.01
C TYR A 5 -3.03 -5.90 34.37
N GLY A 6 -2.42 -7.09 34.40
CA GLY A 6 -2.12 -7.79 35.66
C GLY A 6 -1.14 -7.04 36.55
N SER A 7 -0.11 -6.41 35.97
CA SER A 7 0.88 -5.59 36.68
C SER A 7 0.25 -4.37 37.35
N ILE A 8 -0.65 -3.66 36.64
CA ILE A 8 -1.38 -2.50 37.18
C ILE A 8 -2.25 -2.93 38.37
N LEU A 9 -2.99 -4.03 38.25
CA LEU A 9 -3.85 -4.51 39.34
C LEU A 9 -3.04 -4.91 40.58
N SER A 10 -1.90 -5.57 40.38
CA SER A 10 -1.00 -5.94 41.48
C SER A 10 -0.39 -4.72 42.18
N THR A 11 -0.07 -3.67 41.42
CA THR A 11 0.56 -2.45 41.94
C THR A 11 -0.46 -1.54 42.64
N ALA A 12 -1.73 -1.60 42.21
CA ALA A 12 -2.83 -0.84 42.76
C ALA A 12 -3.39 -1.40 44.08
N GLN A 13 -3.04 -2.64 44.47
CA GLN A 13 -3.41 -3.15 45.79
C GLN A 13 -2.65 -2.37 46.88
N GLN A 14 -3.40 -1.62 47.69
CA GLN A 14 -2.84 -0.87 48.81
C GLN A 14 -2.56 -1.80 49.99
N ASP A 15 -1.33 -1.75 50.49
CA ASP A 15 -1.03 -2.17 51.85
C ASP A 15 -1.37 -1.03 52.82
N GLU A 16 -1.80 -1.36 54.03
CA GLU A 16 -2.27 -0.39 55.04
C GLU A 16 -1.14 0.53 55.56
N ASN A 17 0.12 0.33 55.12
CA ASN A 17 1.31 0.99 55.65
C ASN A 17 2.35 1.32 54.55
N VAL A 18 1.99 2.18 53.58
CA VAL A 18 2.86 2.54 52.45
C VAL A 18 3.56 3.89 52.68
N ASP A 19 4.88 3.90 52.65
CA ASP A 19 5.71 5.11 52.68
C ASP A 19 5.56 5.96 51.40
N TYR A 20 5.77 7.28 51.48
CA TYR A 20 5.62 8.20 50.35
C TYR A 20 6.55 7.84 49.18
N SER A 21 7.77 7.38 49.48
CA SER A 21 8.73 6.94 48.47
C SER A 21 8.19 5.74 47.66
N THR A 22 7.53 4.81 48.33
CA THR A 22 6.96 3.60 47.73
C THR A 22 5.71 3.94 46.92
N THR A 23 4.88 4.87 47.39
CA THR A 23 3.72 5.37 46.64
C THR A 23 4.15 6.04 45.32
N ALA A 24 5.17 6.89 45.35
CA ALA A 24 5.67 7.56 44.16
C ALA A 24 6.22 6.58 43.11
N GLN A 25 6.93 5.53 43.55
CA GLN A 25 7.43 4.47 42.66
C GLN A 25 6.29 3.67 42.03
N ARG A 26 5.25 3.33 42.79
CA ARG A 26 4.06 2.65 42.29
C ARG A 26 3.31 3.49 41.27
N GLU A 27 3.16 4.79 41.52
CA GLU A 27 2.52 5.71 40.56
C GLU A 27 3.30 5.78 39.24
N LEU A 28 4.63 5.83 39.30
CA LEU A 28 5.47 5.80 38.11
C LEU A 28 5.28 4.50 37.32
N ALA A 29 5.33 3.34 37.99
CA ALA A 29 5.15 2.03 37.37
C ALA A 29 3.78 1.92 36.67
N ILE A 30 2.71 2.38 37.32
CA ILE A 30 1.37 2.40 36.73
C ILE A 30 1.32 3.28 35.48
N LYS A 31 1.97 4.45 35.50
CA LYS A 31 2.04 5.34 34.31
C LYS A 31 2.79 4.71 33.15
N GLU A 32 3.92 4.05 33.44
CA GLU A 32 4.71 3.34 32.43
C GLU A 32 3.92 2.19 31.81
N ASP A 33 3.31 1.33 32.64
CA ASP A 33 2.49 0.20 32.19
C ASP A 33 1.27 0.67 31.39
N THR A 34 0.63 1.76 31.80
CA THR A 34 -0.51 2.33 31.06
C THR A 34 -0.06 2.85 29.70
N THR A 35 1.10 3.51 29.62
CA THR A 35 1.64 4.01 28.35
C THR A 35 2.01 2.85 27.41
N ALA A 36 2.62 1.80 27.94
CA ALA A 36 2.92 0.59 27.17
C ALA A 36 1.65 -0.10 26.66
N PHE A 37 0.60 -0.16 27.49
CA PHE A 37 -0.70 -0.70 27.10
C PHE A 37 -1.34 0.10 25.97
N ILE A 38 -1.36 1.44 26.07
CA ILE A 38 -1.91 2.31 25.02
C ILE A 38 -1.17 2.11 23.69
N ARG A 39 0.17 2.05 23.72
CA ARG A 39 0.97 1.78 22.52
C ARG A 39 0.63 0.44 21.89
N ALA A 40 0.55 -0.62 22.71
CA ALA A 40 0.17 -1.94 22.21
C ALA A 40 -1.23 -1.95 21.56
N ALA A 41 -2.17 -1.15 22.05
CA ALA A 41 -3.49 -1.00 21.44
C ALA A 41 -3.44 -0.23 20.12
N GLN A 42 -2.60 0.80 20.02
CA GLN A 42 -2.35 1.54 18.78
C GLN A 42 -1.72 0.65 17.72
N ASP A 43 -0.70 -0.13 18.08
CA ASP A 43 -0.04 -1.08 17.17
C ASP A 43 -1.02 -2.13 16.65
N LEU A 44 -1.90 -2.64 17.53
CA LEU A 44 -2.96 -3.56 17.12
C LEU A 44 -3.95 -2.91 16.15
N SER A 45 -4.35 -1.65 16.39
CA SER A 45 -5.23 -0.90 15.49
C SER A 45 -4.58 -0.71 14.10
N SER A 46 -3.29 -0.37 14.07
CA SER A 46 -2.52 -0.27 12.83
C SER A 46 -2.47 -1.61 12.08
N LEU A 47 -2.18 -2.71 12.78
CA LEU A 47 -2.18 -4.05 12.19
C LEU A 47 -3.55 -4.44 11.61
N ILE A 48 -4.65 -4.13 12.32
CA ILE A 48 -6.01 -4.39 11.82
C ILE A 48 -6.25 -3.62 10.53
N ARG A 49 -5.82 -2.35 10.46
CA ARG A 49 -5.93 -1.54 9.26
C ARG A 49 -5.12 -2.12 8.10
N GLU A 50 -3.88 -2.54 8.34
CA GLU A 50 -3.05 -3.19 7.31
C GLU A 50 -3.70 -4.48 6.80
N LEU A 51 -4.33 -5.27 7.67
CA LEU A 51 -5.09 -6.46 7.26
C LEU A 51 -6.34 -6.11 6.47
N GLN A 52 -7.04 -5.04 6.84
CA GLN A 52 -8.18 -4.53 6.06
C GLN A 52 -7.74 -4.01 4.70
N GLU A 53 -6.63 -3.30 4.63
CA GLU A 53 -6.02 -2.85 3.37
C GLU A 53 -5.61 -4.05 2.52
N LEU A 54 -4.96 -5.08 3.09
CA LEU A 54 -4.63 -6.32 2.38
C LEU A 54 -5.88 -7.05 1.88
N TRP A 55 -6.99 -7.01 2.62
CA TRP A 55 -8.26 -7.61 2.18
C TRP A 55 -8.95 -6.80 1.08
N LEU A 56 -8.98 -5.47 1.20
CA LEU A 56 -9.62 -4.57 0.23
C LEU A 56 -8.81 -4.47 -1.07
N PHE A 57 -7.49 -4.49 -0.98
CA PHE A 57 -6.61 -4.43 -2.14
C PHE A 57 -6.20 -5.82 -2.64
N GLY A 58 -6.37 -6.86 -1.81
CA GLY A 58 -6.28 -8.27 -2.19
C GLY A 58 -4.99 -8.63 -2.93
N GLY A 59 -4.94 -9.85 -3.45
CA GLY A 59 -4.00 -10.18 -4.52
C GLY A 59 -4.52 -9.59 -5.83
N LEU A 60 -4.41 -8.27 -6.02
CA LEU A 60 -4.49 -7.54 -7.30
C LEU A 60 -5.28 -8.26 -8.41
N ASP A 61 -6.60 -8.48 -8.23
CA ASP A 61 -7.51 -8.82 -9.34
C ASP A 61 -8.12 -7.55 -9.94
N THR A 62 -7.30 -6.50 -10.04
CA THR A 62 -7.64 -5.23 -10.74
C THR A 62 -6.86 -5.08 -12.04
N LEU A 63 -6.01 -6.05 -12.40
CA LEU A 63 -5.35 -6.12 -13.70
C LEU A 63 -6.10 -7.03 -14.70
N THR A 64 -7.09 -7.77 -14.21
CA THR A 64 -7.90 -8.73 -14.95
C THR A 64 -9.37 -8.34 -14.96
N ASP A 65 -9.68 -7.03 -14.93
CA ASP A 65 -11.01 -6.61 -15.33
C ASP A 65 -11.16 -6.92 -16.84
N PRO A 66 -12.04 -7.85 -17.25
CA PRO A 66 -12.23 -8.17 -18.66
C PRO A 66 -12.64 -6.95 -19.50
N ALA A 67 -13.18 -5.89 -18.88
CA ALA A 67 -13.49 -4.63 -19.54
C ALA A 67 -12.22 -3.87 -19.97
N ASP A 68 -11.14 -3.93 -19.18
CA ASP A 68 -9.88 -3.27 -19.50
C ASP A 68 -9.11 -4.01 -20.61
N GLU A 69 -9.23 -5.34 -20.68
CA GLU A 69 -8.66 -6.14 -21.76
C GLU A 69 -9.30 -5.80 -23.11
N GLU A 70 -10.64 -5.73 -23.17
CA GLU A 70 -11.36 -5.37 -24.38
C GLU A 70 -11.08 -3.91 -24.80
N ALA A 71 -11.01 -2.98 -23.83
CA ALA A 71 -10.66 -1.59 -24.10
C ALA A 71 -9.23 -1.45 -24.64
N ASN A 72 -8.27 -2.22 -24.13
CA ASN A 72 -6.89 -2.22 -24.63
C ASN A 72 -6.78 -2.85 -26.01
N LYS A 73 -7.51 -3.94 -26.28
CA LYS A 73 -7.58 -4.56 -27.61
C LYS A 73 -8.15 -3.62 -28.65
N ALA A 74 -9.24 -2.91 -28.32
CA ALA A 74 -9.84 -1.90 -29.19
C ALA A 74 -8.86 -0.75 -29.50
N LYS A 75 -8.14 -0.25 -28.49
CA LYS A 75 -7.09 0.77 -28.68
C LYS A 75 -5.95 0.27 -29.56
N ALA A 76 -5.49 -0.97 -29.37
CA ALA A 76 -4.42 -1.57 -30.17
C ALA A 76 -4.81 -1.70 -31.65
N LEU A 77 -6.06 -2.11 -31.94
CA LEU A 77 -6.59 -2.16 -33.30
C LEU A 77 -6.68 -0.76 -33.93
N GLY A 78 -7.13 0.24 -33.17
CA GLY A 78 -7.17 1.63 -33.64
C GLY A 78 -5.79 2.20 -33.95
N LEU A 79 -4.79 1.91 -33.11
CA LEU A 79 -3.40 2.30 -33.37
C LEU A 79 -2.83 1.61 -34.61
N ALA A 80 -3.10 0.31 -34.80
CA ALA A 80 -2.66 -0.41 -35.99
C ALA A 80 -3.24 0.19 -37.28
N ALA A 81 -4.53 0.52 -37.28
CA ALA A 81 -5.18 1.18 -38.41
C ALA A 81 -4.59 2.57 -38.69
N LEU A 82 -4.28 3.35 -37.64
CA LEU A 82 -3.65 4.66 -37.79
C LEU A 82 -2.24 4.54 -38.40
N VAL A 83 -1.47 3.54 -37.97
CA VAL A 83 -0.13 3.26 -38.50
C VAL A 83 -0.19 2.86 -39.96
N GLU A 84 -1.17 2.07 -40.36
CA GLU A 84 -1.38 1.67 -41.75
C GLU A 84 -1.73 2.89 -42.64
N VAL A 85 -2.66 3.74 -42.20
CA VAL A 85 -2.99 4.99 -42.91
C VAL A 85 -1.76 5.89 -43.05
N LEU A 86 -0.95 6.00 -42.00
CA LEU A 86 0.26 6.82 -42.03
C LEU A 86 1.33 6.22 -42.95
N ALA A 87 1.46 4.89 -42.99
CA ALA A 87 2.36 4.18 -43.90
C ALA A 87 1.94 4.31 -45.37
N MET A 88 0.64 4.30 -45.65
CA MET A 88 0.09 4.54 -46.99
C MET A 88 0.26 6.00 -47.44
N ASN A 89 0.29 6.93 -46.49
CA ASN A 89 0.41 8.36 -46.75
C ASN A 89 1.86 8.88 -46.64
N MET A 90 2.84 7.98 -46.50
CA MET A 90 4.27 8.33 -46.54
C MET A 90 4.63 8.78 -47.97
N PRO A 91 5.23 9.96 -48.15
CA PRO A 91 5.73 10.37 -49.46
C PRO A 91 6.85 9.44 -49.89
N VAL A 92 6.71 8.85 -51.08
CA VAL A 92 7.75 8.03 -51.73
C VAL A 92 9.02 8.89 -51.85
N PRO A 93 10.20 8.41 -51.41
CA PRO A 93 11.45 9.11 -51.64
C PRO A 93 11.67 9.29 -53.14
N HIS A 94 11.76 10.54 -53.59
CA HIS A 94 12.01 10.92 -54.98
C HIS A 94 13.50 10.74 -55.32
N GLU A 95 13.99 9.51 -55.26
CA GLU A 95 15.27 9.10 -55.83
C GLU A 95 14.99 7.70 -56.39
N LEU A 96 14.80 7.51 -57.69
CA LEU A 96 15.87 7.30 -58.67
C LEU A 96 15.30 7.50 -60.09
N GLU A 97 15.36 8.72 -60.63
CA GLU A 97 15.24 8.94 -62.08
C GLU A 97 16.54 9.58 -62.56
N GLY A 98 17.57 8.74 -62.74
CA GLY A 98 18.91 9.22 -63.05
C GLY A 98 19.94 8.12 -63.10
N LYS A 99 19.76 7.14 -64.01
CA LYS A 99 20.82 6.44 -64.75
C LYS A 99 20.25 5.23 -65.50
N ASN A 100 20.10 5.39 -66.81
CA ASN A 100 20.78 4.52 -67.78
C ASN A 100 20.64 5.13 -69.18
N GLY A 101 21.73 5.73 -69.65
CA GLY A 101 21.94 5.92 -71.07
C GLY A 101 22.51 4.66 -71.73
N ASP A 102 22.53 4.72 -73.05
CA ASP A 102 23.35 3.93 -73.98
C ASP A 102 22.72 2.66 -74.58
N ARG A 103 21.91 2.85 -75.63
CA ARG A 103 22.25 2.51 -77.04
C ARG A 103 21.15 2.92 -78.02
#